data_AF-A0A3M5R274-F1
#
_entry.id   AF-A0A3M5R274-F1
#
_cell.length_a   1.000
_cell.length_b   1.000
_cell.length_c   1.000
_cell.angle_alpha   90.00
_cell.angle_beta   90.00
_cell.angle_gamma   90.00
#
_symmetry.space_group_name_H-M   'P 1'
#
loop_
_entity.id
_entity.type
_entity.pdbx_description
1 polymer ?
#
loop_
_entity_poly.entity_id
_entity_poly.type
_entity_poly.pdbx_seq_one_letter_code
_entity_poly.pdbx_strand_id
1 'polypeptide(L)' 'MHERVIALKSGGCSIAETARLAGVSVSQVKRVWAQNQTKDKV' A
#
# COMPACT_ATOMS: atom_id res chain seq x y z
N MET A 1 -2.42 7.29 -6.95
CA MET A 1 -1.38 7.01 -5.93
C MET A 1 -1.71 5.77 -5.09
N HIS A 2 -2.96 5.61 -4.62
CA HIS A 2 -3.39 4.43 -3.85
C HIS A 2 -3.26 3.12 -4.64
N GLU A 3 -3.61 3.10 -5.92
CA GLU A 3 -3.51 1.90 -6.78
C GLU A 3 -2.07 1.38 -6.90
N ARG A 4 -1.08 2.27 -7.00
CA ARG A 4 0.34 1.88 -7.07
C ARG A 4 0.82 1.25 -5.77
N VAL A 5 0.36 1.76 -4.62
CA VAL A 5 0.63 1.17 -3.29
C VAL A 5 -0.02 -0.21 -3.18
N ILE A 6 -1.27 -0.35 -3.62
CA ILE A 6 -2.03 -1.62 -3.58
C ILE A 6 -1.35 -2.65 -4.50
N ALA A 7 -1.01 -2.28 -5.74
CA ALA A 7 -0.34 -3.17 -6.68
C ALA A 7 1.00 -3.69 -6.15
N LEU A 8 1.83 -2.80 -5.58
CA LEU A 8 3.12 -3.19 -4.98
C LEU A 8 2.93 -4.08 -3.74
N LYS A 9 1.98 -3.75 -2.86
CA LYS A 9 1.69 -4.54 -1.66
C LYS A 9 1.12 -5.92 -2.00
N SER A 10 0.20 -6.00 -2.96
CA SER A 10 -0.34 -7.28 -3.46
C SER A 10 0.73 -8.11 -4.17
N GLY A 11 1.72 -7.47 -4.80
CA GLY A 11 2.91 -8.13 -5.35
C GLY A 11 3.93 -8.61 -4.31
N GLY A 12 3.62 -8.54 -3.01
CA GLY A 12 4.50 -9.01 -1.94
C GLY A 12 5.59 -8.01 -1.51
N CYS A 13 5.55 -6.78 -2.00
CA CYS A 13 6.55 -5.78 -1.66
C CYS A 13 6.43 -5.36 -0.17
N SER A 14 7.58 -5.14 0.48
CA SER A 14 7.65 -4.61 1.84
C SER A 14 7.13 -3.19 1.92
N ILE A 15 6.67 -2.75 3.10
CA ILE A 15 6.09 -1.41 3.28
C ILE A 15 7.10 -0.29 2.98
N ALA A 16 8.34 -0.44 3.46
CA ALA A 16 9.41 0.54 3.21
C ALA A 16 9.78 0.61 1.72
N GLU A 17 9.83 -0.54 1.05
CA GLU A 17 10.14 -0.61 -0.38
C GLU A 17 8.99 -0.05 -1.22
N THR A 18 7.75 -0.35 -0.85
CA THR A 18 6.56 0.25 -1.45
C THR A 18 6.56 1.77 -1.29
N ALA A 19 6.98 2.27 -0.12
CA ALA A 19 7.10 3.71 0.14
C ALA A 19 8.14 4.37 -0.79
N ARG A 20 9.33 3.77 -0.96
CA ARG A 20 10.32 4.25 -1.94
C ARG A 20 9.80 4.21 -3.37
N LEU A 21 9.23 3.09 -3.81
CA LEU A 21 8.80 2.87 -5.19
C LEU A 21 7.57 3.68 -5.59
N ALA A 22 6.67 3.94 -4.64
CA ALA A 22 5.49 4.78 -4.85
C ALA A 22 5.74 6.26 -4.57
N GLY A 23 6.91 6.63 -4.01
CA GLY A 23 7.25 8.02 -3.67
C GLY A 23 6.39 8.58 -2.53
N VAL A 24 6.03 7.74 -1.55
CA VAL A 24 5.14 8.10 -0.43
C VAL A 24 5.78 7.76 0.91
N SER A 25 5.29 8.36 1.99
CA SER A 25 5.73 7.97 3.34
C SER A 25 5.19 6.58 3.73
N VAL A 26 5.95 5.89 4.59
CA VAL A 26 5.55 4.59 5.17
C VAL A 26 4.17 4.65 5.85
N SER A 27 3.86 5.74 6.54
CA SER A 27 2.55 5.96 7.17
C SER A 27 1.41 5.97 6.15
N GLN A 28 1.64 6.53 4.97
CA GLN A 28 0.66 6.55 3.88
C GLN A 28 0.43 5.15 3.32
N VAL A 29 1.49 4.37 3.13
CA VAL A 29 1.38 2.95 2.72
C VAL A 29 0.53 2.15 3.70
N LYS A 30 0.81 2.28 5.00
CA LYS A 30 0.05 1.60 6.07
C LYS A 30 -1.43 1.95 6.02
N ARG A 31 -1.75 3.25 5.90
CA ARG A 31 -3.15 3.72 5.85
C ARG A 31 -3.90 3.16 4.64
N VAL A 32 -3.31 3.27 3.45
CA VAL A 32 -3.91 2.78 2.20
C VAL A 32 -4.10 1.27 2.23
N TRP A 33 -3.12 0.53 2.73
CA TRP A 33 -3.20 -0.93 2.81
C TRP A 33 -4.26 -1.41 3.81
N ALA A 34 -4.39 -0.72 4.95
CA ALA A 34 -5.45 -1.00 5.92
C ALA A 34 -6.84 -0.73 5.29
N GLN A 35 -7.01 0.41 4.62
CA GLN A 35 -8.27 0.74 3.92
C GLN A 35 -8.61 -0.27 2.83
N ASN A 36 -7.61 -0.78 2.09
CA ASN A 36 -7.81 -1.81 1.07
C ASN A 36 -8.30 -3.14 1.68
N GLN A 37 -7.68 -3.60 2.77
CA GLN A 37 -8.09 -4.82 3.47
C GLN A 37 -9.48 -4.73 4.11
N THR A 38 -9.95 -3.54 4.47
CA THR A 38 -11.32 -3.34 4.95
C THR A 38 -12.34 -3.41 3.81
N LYS A 39 -11.98 -2.97 2.60
CA LYS A 39 -12.88 -2.99 1.43
C LYS A 39 -13.12 -4.38 0.86
N ASP A 40 -12.17 -5.30 0.98
CA ASP A 40 -12.26 -6.67 0.48
C ASP A 40 -13.22 -7.55 1.31
N LYS A 41 -13.59 -7.10 2.52
CA LYS A 41 -14.46 -7.86 3.46
C LYS A 41 -15.97 -7.61 3.26
N VAL A 42 -16.41 -7.22 2.07
CA VAL A 42 -17.84 -6.97 1.75
C VAL A 42 -18.36 -8.00 0.75
#